data_AF-A9NZ36-F1
#
_entry.id   AF-A9NZ36-F1
#
_cell.length_a   1.000
_cell.length_b   1.000
_cell.length_c   1.000
_cell.angle_alpha   90.00
_cell.angle_beta   90.00
_cell.angle_gamma   90.00
#
_symmetry.space_group_name_H-M   'P 1'
#
loop_
_entity.id
_entity.type
_entity.pdbx_description
1 polymer ?
#
loop_
_entity_poly.entity_id
_entity_poly.type
_entity_poly.pdbx_seq_one_letter_code
_entity_poly.pdbx_strand_id
1 'polypeptide(L)'
;MDTCPARKKSITLKYDIISSLAAAGIPSLNQKKLRRLPHVFCRVLELPFNSEVPVAVEENGECFRFVVSCDEALAFQEARAEIIEIAPGVIKVVIREASRRLRFSMDDLELDMWRFRLPSSTLPELSTAIYRDGELVVIVPKDVPTSDSEEEEDEGKGSLVEAREGDFSERNEESGMKSGNMVGC
;
A
#
# COMPACT_ATOMS: atom_id res chain seq x y z
N MET A 1 29.66 44.98 -0.22
CA MET A 1 28.22 44.62 -0.29
C MET A 1 28.00 44.03 -1.66
N ASP A 2 28.22 42.72 -1.77
CA ASP A 2 28.13 41.97 -3.03
C ASP A 2 26.66 41.83 -3.45
N THR A 3 26.34 42.30 -4.66
CA THR A 3 25.04 42.04 -5.29
C THR A 3 25.28 41.26 -6.56
N CYS A 4 24.97 39.96 -6.53
CA CYS A 4 24.98 39.11 -7.72
C CYS A 4 23.70 39.38 -8.55
N PRO A 5 23.79 39.67 -9.86
CA PRO A 5 22.59 39.82 -10.69
C PRO A 5 21.95 38.45 -11.00
N ALA A 6 20.63 38.38 -10.84
CA ALA A 6 19.81 37.20 -11.03
C ALA A 6 19.90 36.64 -12.46
N ARG A 7 20.25 35.35 -12.58
CA ARG A 7 20.18 34.60 -13.84
C ARG A 7 18.72 34.28 -14.17
N LYS A 8 18.13 35.08 -15.07
CA LYS A 8 16.84 34.80 -15.71
C LYS A 8 16.96 33.52 -16.55
N LYS A 9 16.26 32.45 -16.17
CA LYS A 9 16.15 31.24 -16.99
C LYS A 9 14.92 31.40 -17.89
N SER A 10 15.14 31.70 -19.18
CA SER A 10 14.07 31.71 -20.17
C SER A 10 13.60 30.28 -20.45
N ILE A 11 12.39 29.93 -20.02
CA ILE A 11 11.71 28.72 -20.50
C ILE A 11 11.17 29.04 -21.89
N THR A 12 11.94 28.69 -22.93
CA THR A 12 11.47 28.73 -24.32
C THR A 12 10.69 27.46 -24.61
N LEU A 13 9.39 27.61 -24.86
CA LEU A 13 8.47 26.54 -25.23
C LEU A 13 8.89 25.94 -26.58
N LYS A 14 9.54 24.78 -26.54
CA LYS A 14 9.99 24.04 -27.73
C LYS A 14 8.87 23.30 -28.47
N TYR A 15 7.61 23.56 -28.13
CA TYR A 15 6.46 22.84 -28.67
C TYR A 15 6.07 23.34 -30.09
N ASP A 16 6.30 24.62 -30.39
CA ASP A 16 5.95 25.19 -31.70
C ASP A 16 6.91 24.83 -32.85
N ILE A 17 8.16 24.47 -32.53
CA ILE A 17 9.18 24.20 -33.55
C ILE A 17 8.89 22.87 -34.26
N ILE A 18 8.36 21.88 -33.53
CA ILE A 18 8.04 20.56 -34.08
C ILE A 18 6.79 20.65 -34.97
N SER A 19 5.80 21.45 -34.55
CA SER A 19 4.57 21.69 -35.33
C SER A 19 4.85 22.46 -36.63
N SER A 20 5.68 23.49 -36.56
CA SER A 20 6.08 24.29 -37.75
C SER A 20 6.98 23.50 -38.73
N LEU A 21 7.86 22.62 -38.24
CA LEU A 21 8.70 21.78 -39.10
C LEU A 21 7.90 20.68 -39.81
N ALA A 22 6.88 20.13 -39.16
CA ALA A 22 5.95 19.17 -39.76
C ALA A 22 5.09 19.81 -40.86
N ALA A 23 4.69 21.07 -40.69
CA ALA A 23 3.96 21.83 -41.71
C ALA A 23 4.82 22.21 -42.94
N ALA A 24 6.16 22.24 -42.79
CA ALA A 24 7.10 22.60 -43.86
C ALA A 24 7.58 21.39 -44.71
N GLY A 25 7.05 20.18 -44.48
CA GLY A 25 7.36 19.00 -45.31
C GLY A 25 8.81 18.51 -45.22
N ILE A 26 9.60 18.98 -44.23
CA ILE A 26 10.96 18.49 -44.01
C ILE A 26 10.84 17.12 -43.32
N PRO A 27 11.31 16.02 -43.93
CA PRO A 27 11.23 14.70 -43.33
C PRO A 27 12.04 14.70 -42.04
N SER A 28 11.31 14.72 -40.92
CA SER A 28 11.88 14.68 -39.59
C SER A 28 12.74 13.42 -39.49
N LEU A 29 14.02 13.61 -39.16
CA LEU A 29 14.97 12.55 -38.81
C LEU A 29 14.31 11.62 -37.78
N ASN A 30 13.85 10.47 -38.28
CA ASN A 30 13.31 9.37 -37.50
C ASN A 30 14.41 8.80 -36.60
N GLN A 31 14.69 9.48 -35.49
CA GLN A 31 15.33 8.89 -34.33
C GLN A 31 14.23 8.74 -33.30
N LYS A 32 13.64 7.54 -33.21
CA LYS A 32 12.87 7.11 -32.04
C LYS A 32 13.82 6.95 -30.86
N LYS A 33 14.49 8.02 -30.47
CA LYS A 33 15.16 8.15 -29.18
C LYS A 33 14.05 8.32 -28.17
N LEU A 34 13.63 7.20 -27.58
CA LEU A 34 12.72 7.20 -26.45
C LEU A 34 13.29 8.18 -25.43
N ARG A 35 12.54 9.26 -25.16
CA ARG A 35 12.86 10.11 -24.02
C ARG A 35 12.63 9.22 -22.80
N ARG A 36 13.59 9.15 -21.88
CA ARG A 36 13.34 8.50 -20.59
C ARG A 36 12.09 9.15 -20.02
N LEU A 37 11.06 8.33 -19.77
CA LEU A 37 9.90 8.82 -19.04
C LEU A 37 10.44 9.38 -17.72
N PRO A 38 10.01 10.57 -17.29
CA PRO A 38 10.27 11.01 -15.93
C PRO A 38 9.87 9.85 -15.01
N HIS A 39 10.71 9.52 -14.02
CA HIS A 39 10.41 8.42 -13.10
C HIS A 39 9.01 8.65 -12.51
N VAL A 40 8.00 7.92 -12.99
CA VAL A 40 6.64 8.01 -12.48
C VAL A 40 6.59 7.12 -11.27
N PHE A 41 6.27 7.69 -10.12
CA PHE A 41 6.12 6.93 -8.89
C PHE A 41 4.94 6.00 -9.04
N CYS A 42 5.14 4.70 -8.83
CA CYS A 42 4.10 3.71 -9.04
C CYS A 42 2.96 3.83 -8.02
N ARG A 43 3.20 4.46 -6.85
CA ARG A 43 2.25 4.58 -5.75
C ARG A 43 2.32 5.96 -5.09
N VAL A 44 1.20 6.66 -5.02
CA VAL A 44 1.10 8.00 -4.43
C VAL A 44 -0.15 8.09 -3.55
N LEU A 45 -0.02 8.65 -2.35
CA LEU A 45 -1.14 9.12 -1.54
C LEU A 45 -1.37 10.61 -1.82
N GLU A 46 -2.61 11.01 -2.09
CA GLU A 46 -3.03 12.40 -2.23
C GLU A 46 -4.14 12.71 -1.22
N LEU A 47 -3.92 13.74 -0.42
CA LEU A 47 -4.90 14.21 0.56
C LEU A 47 -5.64 15.44 0.01
N PRO A 48 -6.92 15.64 0.38
CA PRO A 48 -7.75 16.76 -0.05
C PRO A 48 -7.40 18.07 0.68
N PHE A 49 -6.11 18.38 0.78
CA PHE A 49 -5.58 19.57 1.43
C PHE A 49 -4.53 20.21 0.54
N ASN A 50 -4.28 21.50 0.77
CA ASN A 50 -3.15 22.18 0.17
C ASN A 50 -1.82 21.56 0.65
N SER A 51 -0.81 21.55 -0.21
CA SER A 51 0.52 21.00 0.08
C SER A 51 1.24 21.63 1.27
N GLU A 52 0.89 22.87 1.63
CA GLU A 52 1.44 23.58 2.79
C GLU A 52 0.79 23.17 4.13
N VAL A 53 -0.29 22.38 4.10
CA VAL A 53 -0.96 21.92 5.32
C VAL A 53 -0.03 20.96 6.08
N PRO A 54 0.19 21.17 7.39
CA PRO A 54 1.02 20.28 8.18
C PRO A 54 0.33 18.91 8.31
N VAL A 55 1.03 17.87 7.87
CA VAL A 55 0.59 16.47 7.99
C VAL A 55 1.63 15.73 8.80
N ALA A 56 1.22 15.17 9.94
CA ALA A 56 2.07 14.28 10.73
C ALA A 56 2.13 12.93 10.04
N VAL A 57 3.35 12.47 9.72
CA VAL A 57 3.58 11.17 9.09
C VAL A 57 4.34 10.29 10.06
N GLU A 58 3.71 9.19 10.46
CA GLU A 58 4.30 8.17 11.32
C GLU A 58 4.47 6.87 10.56
N GLU A 59 5.62 6.23 10.73
CA GLU A 59 5.95 4.96 10.09
C GLU A 59 6.25 3.91 11.16
N ASN A 60 5.62 2.75 11.07
CA ASN A 60 5.99 1.56 11.84
C ASN A 60 6.27 0.37 10.90
N GLY A 61 6.53 -0.82 11.45
CA GLY A 61 6.80 -2.01 10.63
C GLY A 61 5.63 -2.44 9.74
N GLU A 62 4.40 -2.12 10.13
CA GLU A 62 3.17 -2.67 9.56
C GLU A 62 2.43 -1.68 8.64
N CYS A 63 2.64 -0.37 8.80
CA CYS A 63 1.90 0.67 8.09
C CYS A 63 2.59 2.05 8.12
N PHE A 64 2.05 2.96 7.31
CA PHE A 64 2.19 4.40 7.45
C PHE A 64 0.88 4.98 7.99
N ARG A 65 0.99 5.92 8.92
CA ARG A 65 -0.13 6.69 9.46
C ARG A 65 0.07 8.17 9.17
N PHE A 66 -0.92 8.77 8.52
CA PHE A 66 -0.96 10.20 8.20
C PHE A 66 -2.06 10.84 9.02
N VAL A 67 -1.73 11.89 9.78
CA VAL A 67 -2.69 12.60 10.63
C VAL A 67 -2.70 14.07 10.26
N VAL A 68 -3.89 14.60 10.05
CA VAL A 68 -4.11 16.02 9.72
C VAL A 68 -5.18 16.57 10.65
N SER A 69 -4.85 17.62 11.38
CA SER A 69 -5.83 18.38 12.15
C SER A 69 -6.68 19.22 11.20
N CYS A 70 -8.00 19.05 11.27
CA CYS A 70 -8.98 19.74 10.45
C CYS A 70 -9.77 20.72 11.32
N ASP A 71 -10.02 21.91 10.78
CA ASP A 71 -10.97 22.84 11.38
C ASP A 71 -12.40 22.29 11.25
N GLU A 72 -13.29 22.61 12.20
CA GLU A 72 -14.69 22.12 12.23
C GLU A 72 -15.47 22.48 10.95
N ALA A 73 -15.06 23.55 10.25
CA ALA A 73 -15.65 23.96 8.97
C ALA A 73 -15.40 22.98 7.81
N LEU A 74 -14.37 22.13 7.93
CA LEU A 74 -14.03 21.06 6.99
C LEU A 74 -14.50 19.68 7.47
N ALA A 75 -15.30 19.61 8.55
CA ALA A 75 -15.68 18.35 9.19
C ALA A 75 -16.25 17.35 8.18
N PHE A 76 -15.41 16.38 7.82
CA PHE A 76 -15.80 15.25 7.00
C PHE A 76 -16.73 14.40 7.83
N GLN A 77 -17.97 14.20 7.36
CA GLN A 77 -18.88 13.32 8.11
C GLN A 77 -18.42 11.86 8.05
N GLU A 78 -17.82 11.48 6.92
CA GLU A 78 -17.17 10.17 6.71
C GLU A 78 -16.09 10.33 5.63
N ALA A 79 -14.89 9.83 5.91
CA ALA A 79 -13.77 9.81 4.98
C ALA A 79 -13.56 8.40 4.45
N ARG A 80 -13.16 8.28 3.17
CA ARG A 80 -12.83 6.99 2.55
C ARG A 80 -11.60 7.11 1.67
N ALA A 81 -10.72 6.11 1.75
CA ALA A 81 -9.65 5.93 0.79
C ALA A 81 -10.19 5.26 -0.49
N GLU A 82 -9.94 5.89 -1.63
CA GLU A 82 -10.26 5.37 -2.95
C GLU A 82 -8.99 5.26 -3.78
N ILE A 83 -8.95 4.23 -4.63
CA ILE A 83 -7.79 3.94 -5.45
C ILE A 83 -8.14 4.21 -6.90
N ILE A 84 -7.26 4.94 -7.56
CA ILE A 84 -7.35 5.20 -9.00
C ILE A 84 -6.04 4.80 -9.68
N GLU A 85 -6.16 4.09 -10.79
CA GLU A 85 -5.04 3.81 -11.69
C GLU A 85 -4.99 4.92 -12.74
N ILE A 86 -3.98 5.80 -12.65
CA ILE A 86 -3.87 6.96 -13.56
C ILE A 86 -3.12 6.61 -14.85
N ALA A 87 -2.33 5.54 -14.81
CA ALA A 87 -1.63 4.94 -15.92
C ALA A 87 -1.29 3.49 -15.53
N PRO A 88 -0.99 2.59 -16.49
CA PRO A 88 -0.65 1.21 -16.18
C PRO A 88 0.42 1.09 -15.09
N GLY A 89 0.06 0.47 -13.96
CA GLY A 89 0.95 0.26 -12.80
C GLY A 89 1.23 1.51 -11.97
N VAL A 90 0.55 2.63 -12.23
CA VAL A 90 0.65 3.88 -11.47
C VAL A 90 -0.65 4.08 -10.71
N ILE A 91 -0.57 3.79 -9.42
CA ILE A 91 -1.68 3.82 -8.48
C ILE A 91 -1.63 5.10 -7.67
N LYS A 92 -2.79 5.69 -7.46
CA LYS A 92 -2.98 6.86 -6.60
C LYS A 92 -4.11 6.58 -5.62
N VAL A 93 -3.80 6.72 -4.33
CA VAL A 93 -4.80 6.72 -3.25
C VAL A 93 -5.27 8.15 -3.07
N VAL A 94 -6.57 8.38 -3.19
CA VAL A 94 -7.22 9.67 -2.92
C VAL A 94 -8.16 9.53 -1.74
N ILE A 95 -8.21 10.53 -0.88
CA ILE A 95 -9.19 10.56 0.21
C ILE A 95 -10.40 11.38 -0.22
N ARG A 96 -11.58 10.75 -0.16
CA ARG A 96 -12.86 11.40 -0.48
C ARG A 96 -13.75 11.47 0.75
N GLU A 97 -14.58 12.50 0.79
CA GLU A 97 -15.72 12.58 1.69
C GLU A 97 -16.88 11.74 1.14
N ALA A 98 -17.45 10.84 1.94
CA ALA A 98 -18.53 9.96 1.49
C ALA A 98 -19.83 10.73 1.16
N SER A 99 -20.08 11.83 1.88
CA SER A 99 -21.34 12.60 1.79
C SER A 99 -21.29 13.78 0.81
N ARG A 100 -20.09 14.22 0.40
CA ARG A 100 -19.91 15.36 -0.51
C ARG A 100 -19.23 14.90 -1.79
N ARG A 101 -20.05 14.46 -2.76
CA ARG A 101 -19.54 14.09 -4.09
C ARG A 101 -18.90 15.25 -4.86
N LEU A 102 -19.10 16.51 -4.50
CA LEU A 102 -18.66 17.64 -5.32
C LEU A 102 -18.30 18.85 -4.45
N ARG A 103 -17.02 18.99 -4.14
CA ARG A 103 -16.36 20.30 -4.03
C ARG A 103 -15.02 20.33 -4.77
N PHE A 104 -14.91 19.58 -5.87
CA PHE A 104 -13.96 19.95 -6.92
C PHE A 104 -14.68 20.92 -7.85
N SER A 105 -14.93 22.15 -7.38
CA SER A 105 -15.39 23.18 -8.30
C SER A 105 -14.26 23.43 -9.29
N MET A 106 -14.56 23.43 -10.60
CA MET A 106 -13.55 23.60 -11.66
C MET A 106 -12.77 24.94 -11.58
N ASP A 107 -13.18 25.85 -10.69
CA ASP A 107 -12.47 27.11 -10.40
C ASP A 107 -11.32 26.96 -9.39
N ASP A 108 -11.23 25.85 -8.63
CA ASP A 108 -10.08 25.49 -7.78
C ASP A 108 -9.14 24.55 -8.56
N LEU A 109 -8.46 25.11 -9.57
CA LEU A 109 -7.27 24.50 -10.18
C LEU A 109 -6.07 24.57 -9.20
N GLU A 110 -6.27 24.18 -7.94
CA GLU A 110 -5.22 24.11 -6.93
C GLU A 110 -4.37 22.87 -7.21
N LEU A 111 -3.38 23.04 -8.09
CA LEU A 111 -2.43 21.99 -8.51
C LEU A 111 -1.57 21.45 -7.36
N ASP A 112 -1.59 22.13 -6.22
CA ASP A 112 -0.75 21.88 -5.05
C ASP A 112 -1.52 21.10 -3.98
N MET A 113 -2.10 19.96 -4.36
CA MET A 113 -2.62 19.00 -3.38
C MET A 113 -1.48 18.34 -2.63
N TRP A 114 -1.71 18.07 -1.34
CA TRP A 114 -0.75 17.37 -0.50
C TRP A 114 -0.54 15.95 -1.02
N ARG A 115 0.73 15.58 -1.26
CA ARG A 115 1.10 14.31 -1.89
C ARG A 115 2.27 13.66 -1.18
N PHE A 116 2.16 12.36 -0.95
CA PHE A 116 3.22 11.53 -0.42
C PHE A 116 3.49 10.34 -1.35
N ARG A 117 4.77 10.08 -1.62
CA ARG A 117 5.19 8.94 -2.44
C ARG A 117 5.32 7.74 -1.54
N LEU A 118 4.54 6.71 -1.80
CA LEU A 118 4.52 5.51 -1.00
C LEU A 118 5.65 4.56 -1.43
N PRO A 119 6.40 3.96 -0.49
CA PRO A 119 7.36 2.91 -0.80
C PRO A 119 6.71 1.69 -1.46
N SER A 120 7.50 0.89 -2.18
CA SER A 120 7.02 -0.34 -2.82
C SER A 120 6.59 -1.43 -1.85
N SER A 121 6.97 -1.34 -0.57
CA SER A 121 6.52 -2.23 0.50
C SER A 121 5.09 -1.94 0.97
N THR A 122 4.46 -0.86 0.52
CA THR A 122 3.09 -0.52 0.93
C THR A 122 2.06 -1.34 0.17
N LEU A 123 0.88 -1.52 0.75
CA LEU A 123 -0.31 -2.10 0.13
C LEU A 123 -1.41 -1.04 0.03
N PRO A 124 -1.34 -0.12 -0.96
CA PRO A 124 -2.34 0.92 -1.17
C PRO A 124 -3.78 0.42 -1.21
N GLU A 125 -3.97 -0.81 -1.70
CA GLU A 125 -5.24 -1.55 -1.84
C GLU A 125 -6.01 -1.70 -0.54
N LEU A 126 -5.28 -1.72 0.58
CA LEU A 126 -5.81 -1.91 1.93
C LEU A 126 -5.86 -0.61 2.73
N SER A 127 -5.63 0.54 2.08
CA SER A 127 -5.62 1.83 2.76
C SER A 127 -6.99 2.14 3.35
N THR A 128 -6.99 2.70 4.55
CA THR A 128 -8.20 3.16 5.22
C THR A 128 -8.06 4.63 5.59
N ALA A 129 -9.19 5.31 5.69
CA ALA A 129 -9.24 6.69 6.14
C ALA A 129 -10.42 6.85 7.09
N ILE A 130 -10.23 7.55 8.19
CA ILE A 130 -11.25 7.84 9.18
C ILE A 130 -11.14 9.30 9.60
N TYR A 131 -12.27 9.91 9.89
CA TYR A 131 -12.33 11.21 10.54
C TYR A 131 -12.80 11.02 11.99
N ARG A 132 -12.04 11.53 12.96
CA ARG A 132 -12.36 11.43 14.39
C ARG A 132 -11.81 12.64 15.13
N ASP A 133 -12.62 13.21 16.03
CA ASP A 133 -12.20 14.27 16.98
C ASP A 133 -11.51 15.49 16.32
N GLY A 134 -11.96 15.87 15.11
CA GLY A 134 -11.34 16.98 14.38
C GLY A 134 -10.13 16.59 13.54
N GLU A 135 -9.77 15.31 13.46
CA GLU A 135 -8.59 14.84 12.75
C GLU A 135 -8.94 13.85 11.63
N LEU A 136 -8.31 14.02 10.47
CA LEU A 136 -8.25 12.98 9.44
C LEU A 136 -7.07 12.07 9.72
N VAL A 137 -7.35 10.77 9.86
CA VAL A 137 -6.34 9.73 10.00
C VAL A 137 -6.41 8.81 8.78
N VAL A 138 -5.30 8.69 8.06
CA VAL A 138 -5.15 7.76 6.93
C VAL A 138 -4.12 6.71 7.27
N ILE A 139 -4.46 5.45 7.07
CA ILE A 139 -3.56 4.30 7.28
C ILE A 139 -3.29 3.65 5.94
N VAL A 140 -2.00 3.47 5.63
CA VAL A 140 -1.54 2.73 4.45
C VAL A 140 -0.72 1.52 4.94
N PRO A 141 -1.27 0.30 4.87
CA PRO A 141 -0.57 -0.90 5.30
C PRO A 141 0.70 -1.18 4.50
N LYS A 142 1.56 -2.04 5.05
CA LYS A 142 2.74 -2.61 4.40
C LYS A 142 2.57 -4.12 4.26
N ASP A 143 3.27 -4.66 3.28
CA ASP A 143 3.47 -6.08 3.11
C ASP A 143 4.48 -6.56 4.17
N VAL A 144 3.96 -7.08 5.28
CA VAL A 144 4.78 -7.70 6.32
C VAL A 144 5.05 -9.14 5.91
N PRO A 145 6.32 -9.59 5.82
CA PRO A 145 6.58 -11.00 5.60
C PRO A 145 6.04 -11.75 6.81
N THR A 146 5.06 -12.62 6.60
CA THR A 146 4.64 -13.58 7.62
C THR A 146 5.88 -14.40 7.96
N SER A 147 6.40 -14.21 9.16
CA SER A 147 7.42 -15.09 9.70
C SER A 147 6.68 -16.39 9.99
N ASP A 148 6.57 -17.24 8.99
CA ASP A 148 6.03 -18.58 9.14
C ASP A 148 6.91 -19.25 10.20
N SER A 149 6.37 -19.39 11.41
CA SER A 149 6.98 -20.15 12.47
C SER A 149 7.09 -21.59 11.98
N GLU A 150 8.28 -21.96 11.51
CA GLU A 150 8.67 -23.33 11.22
C GLU A 150 8.39 -24.16 12.48
N GLU A 151 7.34 -24.97 12.43
CA GLU A 151 7.12 -26.04 13.39
C GLU A 151 8.29 -27.02 13.19
N GLU A 152 9.27 -26.97 14.09
CA GLU A 152 10.39 -27.91 14.13
C GLU A 152 9.84 -29.34 14.27
N GLU A 153 9.90 -30.12 13.19
CA GLU A 153 9.72 -31.56 13.22
C GLU A 153 10.91 -32.20 13.98
N ASP A 154 10.67 -32.60 15.22
CA ASP A 154 11.61 -33.31 16.08
C ASP A 154 12.09 -34.63 15.44
N GLU A 155 13.39 -34.71 15.16
CA GLU A 155 14.10 -35.87 14.63
C GLU A 155 14.07 -37.06 15.61
N GLY A 156 13.06 -37.91 15.48
CA GLY A 156 13.03 -39.25 16.10
C GLY A 156 14.00 -40.23 15.43
N LYS A 157 15.29 -40.18 15.80
CA LYS A 157 16.31 -41.20 15.47
C LYS A 157 15.93 -42.58 16.06
N GLY A 158 15.53 -43.53 15.21
CA GLY A 158 15.36 -44.94 15.56
C GLY A 158 16.34 -45.83 14.80
N SER A 159 17.40 -46.26 15.48
CA SER A 159 18.45 -47.16 14.97
C SER A 159 17.92 -48.52 14.55
N LEU A 160 18.32 -48.95 13.36
CA LEU A 160 18.29 -50.32 12.85
C LEU A 160 19.05 -51.28 13.80
N VAL A 161 18.38 -52.31 14.31
CA VAL A 161 19.03 -53.59 14.69
C VAL A 161 18.18 -54.76 14.23
N GLU A 162 18.90 -55.70 13.62
CA GLU A 162 18.47 -56.88 12.88
C GLU A 162 18.00 -58.02 13.79
N ALA A 163 17.14 -58.88 13.23
CA ALA A 163 16.35 -59.92 13.89
C ALA A 163 17.16 -61.04 14.56
N ARG A 164 16.59 -61.62 15.64
CA ARG A 164 16.79 -63.02 16.03
C ARG A 164 15.50 -63.64 16.57
N GLU A 165 15.37 -64.92 16.23
CA GLU A 165 14.22 -65.83 16.20
C GLU A 165 14.06 -66.61 17.53
N GLY A 166 12.86 -67.16 17.79
CA GLY A 166 12.56 -68.12 18.86
C GLY A 166 11.34 -67.68 19.69
N ASP A 167 10.12 -68.12 19.40
CA ASP A 167 9.49 -69.42 19.71
C ASP A 167 9.02 -69.57 21.17
N PHE A 168 7.87 -70.25 21.28
CA PHE A 168 7.26 -70.91 22.43
C PHE A 168 6.02 -70.26 23.11
N SER A 169 4.91 -70.93 22.81
CA SER A 169 3.56 -70.94 23.35
C SER A 169 3.42 -71.06 24.88
N GLU A 170 2.34 -70.51 25.47
CA GLU A 170 1.12 -71.25 25.88
C GLU A 170 0.35 -70.59 27.05
N ARG A 171 -1.00 -70.68 26.97
CA ARG A 171 -1.98 -70.95 28.06
C ARG A 171 -2.63 -69.82 28.91
N ASN A 172 -3.93 -69.65 28.62
CA ASN A 172 -5.14 -69.60 29.46
C ASN A 172 -5.30 -68.63 30.65
N GLU A 173 -6.46 -67.95 30.69
CA GLU A 173 -7.59 -68.05 31.66
C GLU A 173 -8.51 -66.83 31.44
N GLU A 174 -9.65 -66.96 30.75
CA GLU A 174 -10.99 -67.18 31.31
C GLU A 174 -11.35 -66.38 32.58
N SER A 175 -12.27 -65.42 32.43
CA SER A 175 -13.20 -64.86 33.42
C SER A 175 -13.53 -63.42 32.95
N GLY A 176 -14.75 -62.99 32.64
CA GLY A 176 -16.05 -63.36 33.19
C GLY A 176 -16.74 -62.09 33.70
N MET A 177 -17.96 -61.83 33.19
CA MET A 177 -18.98 -60.89 33.72
C MET A 177 -18.70 -59.38 33.48
N LYS A 178 -19.40 -58.66 32.59
CA LYS A 178 -20.85 -58.40 32.41
C LYS A 178 -21.49 -57.63 33.57
N SER A 179 -22.35 -56.67 33.19
CA SER A 179 -23.17 -55.73 34.01
C SER A 179 -22.44 -54.45 34.42
N GLY A 180 -23.01 -53.25 34.34
CA GLY A 180 -24.35 -52.83 33.94
C GLY A 180 -24.49 -51.32 34.23
N ASN A 181 -25.45 -50.71 33.54
CA ASN A 181 -26.16 -49.46 33.86
C ASN A 181 -25.97 -48.88 35.28
N MET A 182 -25.99 -47.55 35.44
CA MET A 182 -27.21 -46.83 35.82
C MET A 182 -27.02 -45.30 35.86
N VAL A 183 -28.08 -44.64 35.45
CA VAL A 183 -28.47 -43.22 35.50
C VAL A 183 -28.45 -42.61 36.92
N GLY A 184 -28.35 -41.28 36.98
CA GLY A 184 -28.72 -40.40 38.13
C GLY A 184 -27.55 -39.51 38.57
N CYS A 185 -27.62 -38.18 38.60
CA CYS A 185 -28.75 -37.27 38.83
C CYS A 185 -28.59 -35.98 38.01
#